data_AF-A0A1G0STZ0-F1
#
_entry.id   AF-A0A1G0STZ0-F1
#
_cell.length_a   1.000
_cell.length_b   1.000
_cell.length_c   1.000
_cell.angle_alpha   90.00
_cell.angle_beta   90.00
_cell.angle_gamma   90.00
#
_symmetry.space_group_name_H-M   'P 1'
#
loop_
_entity.id
_entity.type
_entity.pdbx_description
1 polymer ?
#
loop_
_entity_poly.entity_id
_entity_poly.type
_entity_poly.pdbx_seq_one_letter_code
_entity_poly.pdbx_strand_id
1 'polypeptide(L)'
;MTDGNLMTAKSLEELGERLRARRIERNVALPNIAAETHIHQRFLDAIERGQFSLLPQTYIRSFLWSYASCVGLLPSELLESYDAIRNTPKVPSVPEGSTQYRPRRKWHIALRPVVVGALVVAAVGVAVFVFRTPPGETWPR
;
A
#
# COMPACT_ATOMS: atom_id res chain seq x y z
N MET A 1 -9.09 15.82 -29.81
CA MET A 1 -7.97 14.92 -29.51
C MET A 1 -7.90 14.76 -28.00
N THR A 2 -8.37 13.64 -27.46
CA THR A 2 -8.23 13.34 -26.02
C THR A 2 -6.95 12.54 -25.86
N ASP A 3 -5.92 13.16 -25.29
CA ASP A 3 -4.63 12.53 -25.07
C ASP A 3 -4.77 11.28 -24.21
N GLY A 4 -4.34 10.13 -24.77
CA GLY A 4 -4.33 8.82 -24.12
C GLY A 4 -3.35 8.69 -22.94
N ASN A 5 -3.06 9.76 -22.21
CA ASN A 5 -2.10 9.82 -21.10
C ASN A 5 -2.75 9.91 -19.71
N LEU A 6 -4.08 10.05 -19.61
CA LEU A 6 -4.80 10.15 -18.31
C LEU A 6 -4.90 8.82 -17.54
N MET A 7 -4.52 7.69 -18.15
CA MET A 7 -4.66 6.36 -17.53
C MET A 7 -3.52 6.01 -16.56
N THR A 8 -2.39 6.74 -16.58
CA THR A 8 -1.29 6.55 -15.63
C THR A 8 -0.74 7.90 -15.21
N ALA A 9 -1.15 8.39 -14.03
CA ALA A 9 -0.55 9.60 -13.44
C ALA A 9 0.94 9.34 -13.20
N LYS A 10 1.79 10.20 -13.75
CA LYS A 10 3.26 10.17 -13.63
C LYS A 10 3.77 11.12 -12.55
N SER A 11 2.95 12.09 -12.11
CA SER A 11 3.26 12.99 -10.99
C SER A 11 2.10 13.14 -10.01
N LEU A 12 2.37 13.76 -8.85
CA LEU A 12 1.35 14.04 -7.83
C LEU A 12 0.34 15.09 -8.30
N GLU A 13 0.76 16.04 -9.12
CA GLU A 13 -0.09 17.03 -9.76
C GLU A 13 -1.08 16.35 -10.72
N GLU A 14 -0.61 15.48 -11.61
CA GLU A 14 -1.48 14.73 -12.52
C GLU A 14 -2.48 13.82 -11.77
N LEU A 15 -2.05 13.24 -10.64
CA LEU A 15 -2.94 12.44 -9.78
C LEU A 15 -4.04 13.30 -9.15
N GLY A 16 -3.69 14.51 -8.69
CA GLY A 16 -4.63 15.51 -8.18
C GLY A 16 -5.60 16.00 -9.24
N GLU A 17 -5.11 16.30 -10.44
CA GLU A 17 -5.93 16.70 -11.59
C GLU A 17 -6.91 15.59 -11.99
N ARG A 18 -6.51 14.32 -11.93
CA ARG A 18 -7.41 13.19 -12.20
C ARG A 18 -8.57 13.14 -11.22
N LEU A 19 -8.32 13.35 -9.93
CA LEU A 19 -9.37 13.42 -8.90
C LEU A 19 -10.31 14.61 -9.15
N ARG A 20 -9.74 15.76 -9.49
CA ARG A 20 -10.50 16.97 -9.82
C ARG A 20 -11.39 16.79 -11.05
N ALA A 21 -10.85 16.20 -12.10
CA ALA A 21 -11.58 15.92 -13.34
C ALA A 21 -12.80 15.02 -13.05
N ARG A 22 -12.60 13.95 -12.28
CA ARG A 22 -13.71 13.07 -11.87
C ARG A 22 -14.74 13.77 -10.99
N ARG A 23 -14.31 14.60 -10.04
CA ARG A 23 -15.23 15.40 -9.24
C ARG A 23 -16.12 16.30 -10.11
N ILE A 24 -15.51 16.96 -11.10
CA ILE A 24 -16.22 17.86 -12.04
C ILE A 24 -17.17 17.06 -12.93
N GLU A 25 -16.74 15.92 -13.49
CA GLU A 25 -17.62 15.00 -14.25
C GLU A 25 -18.84 14.57 -13.44
N ARG A 26 -18.66 14.32 -12.15
CA ARG A 26 -19.73 13.93 -11.22
C ARG A 26 -20.55 15.12 -10.72
N ASN A 27 -20.21 16.34 -11.11
CA ASN A 27 -20.83 17.59 -10.68
C ASN A 27 -20.90 17.74 -9.15
N VAL A 28 -19.85 17.31 -8.43
CA VAL A 28 -19.77 17.39 -6.96
C VAL A 28 -18.92 18.59 -6.55
N ALA A 29 -19.43 19.42 -5.66
CA ALA A 29 -18.67 20.54 -5.11
C ALA A 29 -17.68 20.05 -4.04
N LEU A 30 -16.49 20.65 -3.98
CA LEU A 30 -15.46 20.30 -2.99
C LEU A 30 -15.97 20.38 -1.51
N PRO A 31 -16.80 21.37 -1.12
CA PRO A 31 -17.41 21.40 0.22
C PRO A 31 -18.30 20.20 0.53
N ASN A 32 -18.96 19.60 -0.48
CA ASN A 32 -19.80 18.43 -0.29
C ASN A 32 -18.95 17.20 0.06
N ILE A 33 -17.83 17.01 -0.65
CA ILE A 33 -16.85 15.96 -0.33
C ILE A 33 -16.29 16.17 1.08
N ALA A 34 -15.99 17.42 1.45
CA ALA A 34 -15.51 17.73 2.80
C ALA A 34 -16.52 17.35 3.88
N ALA A 35 -17.81 17.64 3.65
CA ALA A 35 -18.89 17.30 4.56
C ALA A 35 -19.07 15.78 4.70
N GLU A 36 -19.02 15.03 3.58
CA GLU A 36 -19.22 13.58 3.56
C GLU A 36 -18.04 12.81 4.15
N THR A 37 -16.81 13.24 3.86
CA THR A 37 -15.60 12.54 4.28
C THR A 37 -15.03 13.02 5.61
N HIS A 38 -15.55 14.14 6.14
CA HIS A 38 -14.99 14.88 7.28
C HIS A 38 -13.53 15.33 7.08
N ILE A 39 -13.04 15.34 5.84
CA ILE A 39 -11.73 15.88 5.50
C ILE A 39 -11.87 17.39 5.32
N HIS A 40 -11.05 18.16 6.03
CA HIS A 40 -11.07 19.61 5.91
C HIS A 40 -10.84 20.05 4.46
N GLN A 41 -11.69 20.94 3.93
CA GLN A 41 -11.69 21.33 2.51
C GLN A 41 -10.30 21.79 2.00
N ARG A 42 -9.52 22.47 2.84
CA ARG A 42 -8.13 22.86 2.52
C ARG A 42 -7.23 21.70 2.10
N PHE A 43 -7.43 20.51 2.65
CA PHE A 43 -6.65 19.33 2.30
C PHE A 43 -7.13 18.70 1.00
N LEU A 44 -8.44 18.75 0.73
CA LEU A 44 -8.99 18.33 -0.56
C LEU A 44 -8.48 19.24 -1.70
N ASP A 45 -8.44 20.55 -1.48
CA ASP A 45 -7.86 21.51 -2.44
C ASP A 45 -6.35 21.25 -2.65
N ALA A 46 -5.60 21.00 -1.57
CA ALA A 46 -4.19 20.62 -1.67
C ALA A 46 -3.99 19.30 -2.44
N ILE A 47 -4.86 18.30 -2.27
CA ILE A 47 -4.84 17.05 -3.06
C ILE A 47 -5.07 17.36 -4.54
N GLU A 48 -6.09 18.13 -4.89
CA GLU A 48 -6.38 18.51 -6.29
C GLU A 48 -5.22 19.29 -6.95
N ARG A 49 -4.39 19.97 -6.15
CA ARG A 49 -3.21 20.73 -6.61
C ARG A 49 -1.89 19.96 -6.54
N GLY A 50 -1.90 18.69 -6.11
CA GLY A 50 -0.67 17.90 -5.93
C GLY A 50 0.20 18.34 -4.74
N GLN A 51 -0.30 19.19 -3.84
CA GLN A 51 0.45 19.77 -2.72
C GLN A 51 0.45 18.87 -1.47
N PHE A 52 0.91 17.63 -1.63
CA PHE A 52 0.89 16.60 -0.57
C PHE A 52 1.77 16.92 0.65
N SER A 53 2.69 17.89 0.56
CA SER A 53 3.48 18.39 1.69
C SER A 53 2.65 19.14 2.73
N LEU A 54 1.50 19.70 2.34
CA LEU A 54 0.58 20.41 3.24
C LEU A 54 -0.32 19.46 4.04
N LEU A 55 -0.32 18.17 3.70
CA LEU A 55 -1.16 17.17 4.33
C LEU A 55 -0.47 16.56 5.57
N PRO A 56 -1.26 16.21 6.60
CA PRO A 56 -0.84 15.28 7.64
C PRO A 56 -0.39 13.94 7.04
N GLN A 57 0.92 13.62 7.15
CA GLN A 57 1.53 12.50 6.43
C GLN A 57 0.91 11.13 6.75
N THR A 58 0.48 10.93 7.99
CA THR A 58 -0.15 9.68 8.46
C THR A 58 -1.50 9.41 7.77
N TYR A 59 -2.19 10.45 7.29
CA TYR A 59 -3.57 10.37 6.81
C TYR A 59 -3.72 10.47 5.29
N ILE A 60 -2.62 10.63 4.54
CA ILE A 60 -2.69 10.80 3.09
C ILE A 60 -3.43 9.63 2.42
N ARG A 61 -3.10 8.39 2.80
CA ARG A 61 -3.74 7.20 2.22
C ARG A 61 -5.24 7.16 2.50
N SER A 62 -5.65 7.44 3.75
CA SER A 62 -7.07 7.47 4.10
C SER A 62 -7.80 8.58 3.36
N PHE A 63 -7.18 9.76 3.20
CA PHE A 63 -7.79 10.87 2.46
C PHE A 63 -7.98 10.55 0.99
N LEU A 64 -6.96 9.97 0.34
CA LEU A 64 -7.06 9.53 -1.04
C LEU A 64 -8.12 8.45 -1.22
N TRP A 65 -8.21 7.50 -0.28
CA TRP A 65 -9.26 6.48 -0.32
C TRP A 65 -10.65 7.10 -0.25
N SER A 66 -10.93 7.89 0.79
CA SER A 66 -12.25 8.51 0.99
C SER A 66 -12.64 9.43 -0.17
N TYR A 67 -11.70 10.21 -0.70
CA TYR A 67 -11.93 11.04 -1.87
C TYR A 67 -12.32 10.19 -3.08
N ALA A 68 -11.49 9.18 -3.41
CA ALA A 68 -11.72 8.29 -4.55
C ALA A 68 -13.10 7.65 -4.49
N SER A 69 -13.47 7.12 -3.31
CA SER A 69 -14.78 6.51 -3.08
C SER A 69 -15.92 7.49 -3.34
N CYS A 70 -15.83 8.73 -2.84
CA CYS A 70 -16.85 9.76 -3.02
C CYS A 70 -17.06 10.13 -4.51
N VAL A 71 -15.97 10.20 -5.29
CA VAL A 71 -16.06 10.52 -6.73
C VAL A 71 -16.24 9.29 -7.64
N GLY A 72 -16.41 8.09 -7.07
CA GLY A 72 -16.65 6.86 -7.82
C GLY A 72 -15.43 6.31 -8.57
N LEU A 73 -14.22 6.63 -8.11
CA LEU A 73 -12.99 5.99 -8.56
C LEU A 73 -12.67 4.76 -7.72
N LEU A 74 -11.96 3.80 -8.31
CA LEU A 74 -11.38 2.66 -7.59
C LEU A 74 -10.25 3.15 -6.66
N PRO A 75 -10.40 3.06 -5.32
CA PRO A 75 -9.40 3.57 -4.39
C PRO A 75 -8.07 2.84 -4.47
N SER A 76 -8.11 1.53 -4.74
CA SER A 76 -6.93 0.67 -4.91
C SER A 76 -6.02 1.18 -6.02
N GLU A 77 -6.57 1.41 -7.22
CA GLU A 77 -5.82 1.88 -8.38
C GLU A 77 -5.21 3.28 -8.17
N LEU A 78 -5.95 4.16 -7.48
CA LEU A 78 -5.44 5.48 -7.12
C LEU A 78 -4.28 5.39 -6.13
N LEU A 79 -4.38 4.54 -5.11
CA LEU A 79 -3.33 4.36 -4.13
C LEU A 79 -2.09 3.68 -4.72
N GLU A 80 -2.27 2.73 -5.63
CA GLU A 80 -1.17 2.16 -6.41
C GLU A 80 -0.44 3.22 -7.24
N SER A 81 -1.21 4.11 -7.90
CA SER A 81 -0.63 5.25 -8.64
C SER A 81 0.17 6.16 -7.71
N TYR A 82 -0.40 6.52 -6.55
CA TYR A 82 0.27 7.34 -5.55
C TYR A 82 1.57 6.71 -5.03
N ASP A 83 1.54 5.40 -4.74
CA ASP A 83 2.71 4.66 -4.29
C ASP A 83 3.79 4.56 -5.37
N ALA A 84 3.39 4.36 -6.63
CA ALA A 84 4.33 4.34 -7.75
C ALA A 84 5.04 5.70 -7.91
N ILE A 85 4.29 6.80 -7.82
CA ILE A 85 4.84 8.16 -7.89
C ILE A 85 5.81 8.41 -6.74
N ARG A 86 5.43 8.06 -5.50
CA ARG A 86 6.26 8.31 -4.30
C ARG A 86 7.52 7.44 -4.24
N ASN A 87 7.42 6.20 -4.70
CA ASN A 87 8.52 5.23 -4.70
C ASN A 87 9.37 5.28 -5.97
N THR A 88 9.05 6.16 -6.92
CA THR A 88 9.95 6.43 -8.04
C THR A 88 11.18 7.11 -7.45
N PRO A 89 12.38 6.52 -7.57
CA PRO A 89 13.59 7.19 -7.12
C PRO A 89 13.66 8.51 -7.87
N LYS A 90 13.52 9.61 -7.12
CA LYS A 90 13.77 10.96 -7.63
C LYS A 90 15.22 10.94 -8.07
N VAL A 91 15.47 10.69 -9.36
CA VAL A 91 16.82 10.72 -9.92
C VAL A 91 17.31 12.12 -9.59
N PRO A 92 18.27 12.29 -8.66
CA PRO A 92 18.80 13.60 -8.43
C PRO A 92 19.43 14.00 -9.76
N SER A 93 19.14 15.21 -10.24
CA SER A 93 19.99 15.85 -11.24
C SER A 93 21.36 16.07 -10.59
N VAL A 94 22.16 15.01 -10.57
CA VAL A 94 23.54 15.00 -10.07
C VAL A 94 24.35 15.74 -11.14
N PRO A 95 25.01 16.87 -10.84
CA PRO A 95 26.06 17.38 -11.71
C PRO A 95 27.09 16.27 -11.91
N GLU A 96 27.50 16.03 -13.16
CA GLU A 96 28.44 14.97 -13.56
C GLU A 96 29.57 14.78 -12.53
N GLY A 97 29.58 13.62 -11.86
CA GLY A 97 30.72 13.21 -11.06
C GLY A 97 30.41 12.83 -9.61
N SER A 98 29.67 11.75 -9.38
CA SER A 98 29.99 10.86 -8.26
C SER A 98 29.37 9.48 -8.45
N THR A 99 30.23 8.53 -8.77
CA THR A 99 30.02 7.08 -8.81
C THR A 99 29.54 6.56 -7.46
N GLN A 100 28.33 5.99 -7.37
CA GLN A 100 28.11 4.66 -6.78
C GLN A 100 26.65 4.18 -7.00
N TYR A 101 26.48 3.27 -7.95
CA TYR A 101 25.25 2.49 -8.13
C TYR A 101 25.18 1.39 -7.06
N ARG A 102 24.23 1.47 -6.13
CA ARG A 102 23.81 0.31 -5.31
C ARG A 102 22.49 -0.24 -5.86
N PRO A 103 22.44 -1.48 -6.36
CA PRO A 103 21.23 -2.04 -6.93
C PRO A 103 20.16 -2.31 -5.86
N ARG A 104 18.91 -2.07 -6.27
CA ARG A 104 17.64 -2.47 -5.63
C ARG A 104 17.74 -3.85 -4.97
N ARG A 105 17.51 -3.92 -3.66
CA ARG A 105 17.15 -5.18 -3.00
C ARG A 105 15.66 -5.16 -2.69
N LYS A 106 14.87 -5.77 -3.59
CA LYS A 106 13.50 -6.17 -3.29
C LYS A 106 13.59 -7.13 -2.10
N TRP A 107 13.12 -6.70 -0.93
CA TRP A 107 12.93 -7.60 0.19
C TRP A 107 11.67 -8.41 -0.08
N HIS A 108 11.87 -9.54 -0.76
CA HIS A 108 10.96 -10.66 -0.68
C HIS A 108 10.95 -11.09 0.79
N ILE A 109 9.91 -10.71 1.54
CA ILE A 109 9.59 -11.37 2.81
C ILE A 109 9.05 -12.75 2.43
N ALA A 110 9.98 -13.64 2.05
CA ALA A 110 9.77 -15.07 2.02
C ALA A 110 9.91 -15.53 3.48
N LEU A 111 8.82 -15.46 4.25
CA LEU A 111 8.73 -16.29 5.45
C LEU A 111 8.80 -17.75 4.97
N ARG A 112 9.97 -18.35 5.16
CA ARG A 112 10.35 -19.65 4.60
C ARG A 112 9.36 -20.70 5.14
N PRO A 113 8.65 -21.49 4.30
CA PRO A 113 7.76 -22.58 4.74
C PRO A 113 8.49 -23.75 5.46
N VAL A 114 9.79 -23.60 5.72
CA VAL A 114 10.65 -24.58 6.39
C VAL A 114 10.33 -24.71 7.89
N VAL A 115 9.86 -23.64 8.56
CA VAL A 115 9.57 -23.68 10.01
C VAL A 115 8.28 -24.47 10.30
N VAL A 116 7.26 -24.33 9.45
CA VAL A 116 5.99 -25.06 9.61
C VAL A 116 6.18 -26.55 9.35
N GLY A 117 6.97 -26.91 8.32
CA GLY A 117 7.29 -28.31 8.04
C GLY A 117 8.04 -29.02 9.17
N ALA A 118 9.01 -28.34 9.81
CA ALA A 118 9.79 -28.92 10.91
C ALA A 118 8.92 -29.21 12.15
N LEU A 119 7.95 -28.35 12.46
CA LEU A 119 7.04 -28.56 13.60
C LEU A 119 6.12 -29.77 13.41
N VAL A 120 5.63 -30.01 12.19
CA VAL A 120 4.78 -31.16 11.89
C VAL A 120 5.55 -32.48 12.03
N VAL A 121 6.78 -32.55 11.51
CA VAL A 121 7.62 -33.76 11.63
C VAL A 121 7.96 -34.06 13.09
N ALA A 122 8.28 -33.04 13.88
CA ALA A 122 8.55 -33.21 15.31
C ALA A 122 7.32 -33.74 16.08
N ALA A 123 6.14 -33.19 15.81
CA ALA A 123 4.90 -33.62 16.46
C ALA A 123 4.55 -35.09 16.14
N VAL A 124 4.71 -35.51 14.89
CA VAL A 124 4.49 -36.91 14.48
C VAL A 124 5.50 -37.85 15.13
N GLY A 125 6.78 -37.45 15.22
CA GLY A 125 7.82 -38.23 15.88
C GLY A 125 7.53 -38.49 17.37
N VAL A 126 7.09 -37.47 18.10
CA VAL A 126 6.72 -37.59 19.52
C VAL A 126 5.51 -38.53 19.69
N ALA A 127 4.48 -38.37 18.85
CA ALA A 127 3.31 -39.24 18.91
C ALA A 127 3.70 -40.73 18.73
N VAL A 128 4.49 -41.04 17.69
CA VAL A 128 4.95 -42.41 17.45
C VAL A 128 5.78 -42.95 18.61
N PHE A 129 6.63 -42.13 19.23
CA PHE A 129 7.42 -42.54 20.39
C PHE A 129 6.56 -42.91 21.59
N VAL A 130 5.57 -42.08 21.93
CA VAL A 130 4.65 -42.31 23.06
C VAL A 130 3.76 -43.54 22.82
N PHE A 131 3.27 -43.74 21.60
CA PHE A 131 2.44 -44.91 21.27
C PHE A 131 3.23 -46.22 21.17
N ARG A 132 4.56 -46.18 21.04
CA ARG A 132 5.42 -47.38 20.99
C ARG A 132 5.93 -47.81 22.36
N THR A 133 5.74 -47.00 23.41
CA THR A 133 6.05 -47.38 24.79
C THR A 133 4.78 -47.91 25.49
N PRO A 134 4.51 -49.24 25.50
CA PRO A 134 3.44 -49.78 26.32
C PRO A 134 3.79 -49.56 27.81
N PRO A 135 2.83 -49.11 28.65
CA PRO A 135 3.06 -49.02 30.09
C PRO A 135 3.37 -50.43 30.62
N GLY A 136 4.58 -50.61 31.15
CA GLY A 136 4.97 -51.83 31.84
C GLY A 136 4.08 -52.03 33.05
N GLU A 137 3.34 -53.14 33.06
CA GLU A 137 2.56 -53.64 34.20
C GLU A 137 3.45 -53.75 35.44
N THR A 138 3.20 -52.89 36.43
CA THR A 138 3.78 -53.03 37.77
C THR A 138 2.78 -53.76 38.67
N TRP A 139 3.02 -55.04 38.94
CA TRP A 139 2.26 -55.82 39.93
C TRP A 139 2.81 -55.56 41.35
N PRO A 140 1.96 -55.35 42.37
CA PRO A 140 2.37 -55.60 43.74
C PRO A 140 1.52 -56.73 44.39
N ARG A 141 2.24 -57.83 44.64
CA ARG A 141 2.01 -58.98 45.52
C ARG A 141 0.63 -59.64 45.50
#